data_AF-A0A945R082-F1
#
_entry.id   AF-A0A945R082-F1
#
_cell.length_a   1.000
_cell.length_b   1.000
_cell.length_c   1.000
_cell.angle_alpha   90.00
_cell.angle_beta   90.00
_cell.angle_gamma   90.00
#
_symmetry.space_group_name_H-M   'P 1'
#
loop_
_entity.id
_entity.type
_entity.pdbx_description
1 polymer ?
#
loop_
_entity_poly.entity_id
_entity_poly.type
_entity_poly.pdbx_seq_one_letter_code
_entity_poly.pdbx_strand_id
1 'polypeptide(L)' 'MDKRINHYTIVGGGSAGWMTAGLLASTLNRRGDGPDVEITLIESPSIP' A
#
# COMPACT_ATOMS: atom_id res chain seq x y z
N MET A 1 20.07 4.56 10.73
CA MET A 1 19.00 4.74 9.71
C MET A 1 17.85 3.89 10.22
N ASP A 2 17.14 4.38 11.25
CA ASP A 2 16.46 3.49 12.23
C ASP A 2 14.95 3.76 12.34
N LYS A 3 14.37 4.50 11.38
CA LYS A 3 12.96 4.85 11.40
C LYS A 3 12.15 3.90 10.53
N ARG A 4 11.21 3.19 11.15
CA ARG A 4 10.21 2.37 10.46
C ARG A 4 9.41 3.24 9.47
N ILE A 5 9.18 2.71 8.27
CA ILE A 5 8.32 3.35 7.27
C ILE A 5 6.86 3.05 7.60
N ASN A 6 6.05 4.10 7.70
CA ASN A 6 4.64 4.00 8.07
C ASN A 6 3.68 4.52 6.99
N HIS A 7 4.20 5.08 5.89
CA HIS A 7 3.40 5.64 4.80
C HIS A 7 3.91 5.12 3.47
N TYR A 8 3.03 4.53 2.68
CA TYR A 8 3.31 3.94 1.39
C TYR A 8 2.40 4.59 0.33
N THR A 9 2.99 5.24 -0.67
CA THR A 9 2.26 5.80 -1.81
C THR A 9 2.53 4.99 -3.06
N ILE A 10 1.47 4.40 -3.63
CA ILE A 10 1.50 3.64 -4.87
C ILE A 10 0.96 4.56 -5.97
N VAL A 11 1.77 4.81 -7.01
CA VAL A 11 1.37 5.63 -8.17
C VAL A 11 1.16 4.71 -9.36
N GLY A 12 -0.08 4.65 -9.85
CA GLY A 12 -0.52 3.70 -10.86
C GLY A 12 -1.45 2.65 -10.24
N GLY A 13 -2.64 2.52 -10.82
CA GLY A 13 -3.65 1.54 -10.43
C GLY A 13 -3.59 0.27 -11.27
N GLY A 14 -4.73 -0.12 -11.84
CA GLY A 14 -4.89 -1.40 -12.55
C GLY A 14 -4.56 -2.60 -11.66
N SER A 15 -4.30 -3.76 -12.28
CA SER A 15 -4.04 -4.99 -11.52
C SER A 15 -2.78 -4.91 -10.64
N ALA A 16 -1.71 -4.29 -11.14
CA ALA A 16 -0.44 -4.19 -10.42
C ALA A 16 -0.54 -3.32 -9.16
N GLY A 17 -1.15 -2.14 -9.27
CA GLY A 17 -1.35 -1.22 -8.15
C GLY A 17 -2.22 -1.85 -7.06
N TRP A 18 -3.39 -2.38 -7.46
CA TRP A 18 -4.34 -2.97 -6.51
C TRP A 18 -3.83 -4.26 -5.86
N MET A 19 -3.11 -5.11 -6.59
CA MET A 19 -2.47 -6.31 -6.01
C MET A 19 -1.39 -5.93 -5.00
N THR A 20 -0.59 -4.90 -5.30
CA THR A 20 0.43 -4.39 -4.37
C THR A 20 -0.21 -3.83 -3.10
N ALA A 21 -1.25 -3.01 -3.23
CA ALA A 21 -1.98 -2.43 -2.09
C ALA A 21 -2.59 -3.52 -1.19
N GLY A 22 -3.23 -4.54 -1.77
CA GLY A 22 -3.81 -5.65 -1.02
C GLY A 22 -2.76 -6.51 -0.31
N LEU A 23 -1.62 -6.78 -0.96
CA LEU A 23 -0.52 -7.52 -0.35
C LEU A 23 0.10 -6.75 0.83
N LEU A 24 0.32 -5.43 0.67
CA LEU A 24 0.82 -4.60 1.76
C LEU A 24 -0.17 -4.53 2.93
N ALA A 25 -1.45 -4.28 2.67
CA ALA A 25 -2.48 -4.22 3.72
C ALA A 25 -2.61 -5.56 4.46
N SER A 26 -2.60 -6.68 3.72
CA SER A 26 -2.70 -8.01 4.34
C SER A 26 -1.45 -8.39 5.13
N THR A 27 -0.27 -7.97 4.71
CA THR A 27 1.00 -8.34 5.36
C THR A 27 1.33 -7.43 6.53
N LEU A 28 1.12 -6.12 6.39
CA LEU A 28 1.60 -5.12 7.36
C LEU A 28 0.54 -4.71 8.38
N ASN A 29 -0.76 -4.78 8.03
CA ASN A 29 -1.84 -4.36 8.92
C ASN A 29 -2.59 -5.58 9.46
N ARG A 30 -2.98 -6.52 8.58
CA ARG A 30 -3.85 -7.64 8.98
C ARG A 30 -3.14 -8.73 9.80
N ARG A 31 -1.84 -8.95 9.63
CA ARG A 31 -1.09 -9.96 10.39
C ARG A 31 -0.84 -9.55 11.85
N GLY A 32 -0.95 -8.27 12.19
CA GLY A 32 -0.86 -7.78 13.57
C GLY A 32 0.57 -7.74 14.14
N ASP A 33 1.60 -7.82 13.30
CA ASP A 33 3.02 -7.82 13.72
C ASP A 33 3.54 -6.41 14.12
N GLY A 34 2.65 -5.43 14.30
CA GLY A 34 2.98 -4.08 14.72
C GLY A 34 1.85 -3.09 14.45
N PRO A 35 2.09 -1.78 14.61
CA PRO A 35 1.12 -0.77 14.24
C PRO A 35 0.84 -0.80 12.73
N ASP A 36 -0.42 -0.58 12.38
CA ASP A 36 -0.86 -0.41 11.00
C ASP A 36 -0.11 0.73 10.31
N VAL A 37 0.09 0.57 9.01
CA VAL A 37 0.68 1.57 8.12
C VAL A 37 -0.39 2.17 7.21
N GLU A 38 -0.16 3.41 6.79
CA GLU A 38 -1.00 4.09 5.80
C GLU A 38 -0.58 3.68 4.39
N ILE A 39 -1.55 3.29 3.58
CA ILE A 39 -1.34 2.91 2.18
C ILE A 39 -2.27 3.78 1.32
N THR A 40 -1.67 4.60 0.46
CA THR A 40 -2.37 5.46 -0.49
C THR A 40 -2.12 4.96 -1.91
N LEU A 41 -3.17 4.67 -2.68
CA LEU A 41 -3.08 4.36 -4.10
C LEU A 41 -3.62 5.54 -4.90
N ILE A 42 -2.82 6.04 -5.84
CA ILE A 42 -3.18 7.12 -6.75
C ILE A 42 -3.30 6.52 -8.15
N GLU A 43 -4.53 6.50 -8.66
CA GLU A 43 -4.87 5.97 -9.98
C GLU A 43 -5.31 7.08 -10.92
N SER A 44 -4.90 6.98 -12.19
CA SER A 44 -5.38 7.89 -13.22
C SER A 44 -6.86 7.60 -13.48
N PRO A 45 -7.75 8.60 -13.52
CA PRO A 45 -9.16 8.36 -13.81
C PRO A 45 -9.41 7.89 -15.25
N SER A 46 -8.42 8.00 -16.14
CA SER A 46 -8.57 7.78 -17.59
C SER A 46 -7.78 6.60 -18.14
N ILE A 47 -7.03 5.85 -17.32
CA ILE A 47 -6.31 4.64 -17.72
C ILE A 47 -6.89 3.50 -16.86
N PRO A 48 -7.54 2.47 -17.46
CA PRO A 48 -8.09 1.33 -16.72
C PRO A 48 -7.03 0.44 -16.06
#